data_AF-A0A7J8Y2N7-F1
#
_entry.id   AF-A0A7J8Y2N7-F1
#
_cell.length_a   1.000
_cell.length_b   1.000
_cell.length_c   1.000
_cell.angle_alpha   90.00
_cell.angle_beta   90.00
_cell.angle_gamma   90.00
#
_symmetry.space_group_name_H-M   'P 1'
#
loop_
_entity.id
_entity.type
_entity.pdbx_description
1 polymer ?
#
loop_
_entity_poly.entity_id
_entity_poly.type
_entity_poly.pdbx_seq_one_letter_code
_entity_poly.pdbx_strand_id
1 'polypeptide(L)' 'MLDDTGFSFVNCKVTGSGALYLGRAWGPFSRVIFAYTYMDNIIIPKGWYNWGDPSREM' A
#
# COMPACT_ATOMS: atom_id res chain seq x y z
N MET A 1 1.63 -12.21 -20.31
CA MET A 1 0.25 -11.77 -20.01
C MET A 1 0.33 -10.87 -18.79
N LEU A 2 -0.32 -9.71 -18.81
CA LEU A 2 -0.51 -8.93 -17.58
C LEU A 2 -1.73 -9.54 -16.90
N ASP A 3 -1.54 -10.13 -15.72
CA ASP A 3 -2.64 -10.71 -14.97
C ASP A 3 -3.52 -9.60 -14.41
N ASP A 4 -4.84 -9.76 -14.51
CA ASP A 4 -5.80 -8.82 -13.94
C ASP A 4 -6.09 -9.19 -12.48
N THR A 5 -5.06 -9.04 -11.65
CA THR A 5 -5.11 -9.41 -10.23
C THR A 5 -4.63 -8.26 -9.34
N GLY A 6 -5.04 -8.28 -8.07
CA GLY A 6 -4.67 -7.29 -7.07
C GLY A 6 -5.61 -7.29 -5.87
N PHE A 7 -5.34 -6.41 -4.91
CA PHE A 7 -6.22 -6.19 -3.76
C PHE A 7 -6.89 -4.82 -3.85
N SER A 8 -8.18 -4.77 -3.49
CA SER A 8 -8.92 -3.52 -3.37
C SER A 8 -9.60 -3.45 -2.01
N PHE A 9 -9.31 -2.37 -1.29
CA PHE A 9 -9.95 -2.03 -0.03
C PHE A 9 -10.86 -0.83 -0.28
N VAL A 10 -12.18 -1.04 -0.23
CA VAL A 10 -13.20 -0.04 -0.59
C VAL A 10 -14.09 0.23 0.61
N ASN A 11 -14.39 1.51 0.88
CA ASN A 11 -15.24 1.93 2.02
C ASN A 11 -14.73 1.38 3.36
N CYS A 12 -13.41 1.36 3.55
CA CYS A 12 -12.76 0.82 4.74
C CYS A 12 -12.36 1.93 5.73
N LYS A 13 -11.93 1.50 6.93
CA LYS A 13 -11.27 2.35 7.91
C LYS A 13 -9.92 1.74 8.30
N VAL A 14 -8.82 2.43 8.01
CA VAL A 14 -7.46 2.02 8.40
C VAL A 14 -7.06 2.79 9.66
N THR A 15 -6.95 2.07 10.77
CA THR A 15 -6.64 2.61 12.10
C THR A 15 -5.60 1.74 12.80
N GLY A 16 -5.01 2.22 13.89
CA GLY A 16 -3.97 1.50 14.62
C GLY A 16 -3.10 2.43 15.46
N SER A 17 -1.92 1.95 15.85
CA SER A 17 -0.94 2.70 16.63
C SER A 17 0.45 2.59 16.01
N GLY A 18 1.29 3.61 16.24
CA GLY A 18 2.65 3.68 15.68
C GLY A 18 2.71 4.28 14.28
N ALA A 19 3.84 4.07 13.60
CA ALA A 19 4.10 4.54 12.24
C ALA A 19 4.15 3.37 11.27
N LEU A 20 3.29 3.38 10.25
CA LEU A 20 3.00 2.23 9.40
C LEU A 20 3.08 2.60 7.92
N TYR A 21 3.41 1.60 7.09
CA TYR A 21 3.26 1.67 5.64
C TYR A 21 1.97 0.97 5.22
N LEU A 22 1.37 1.42 4.12
CA LEU A 22 0.21 0.80 3.47
C LEU A 22 0.53 -0.59 2.90
N GLY A 23 1.79 -0.84 2.57
CA GLY A 23 2.24 -2.14 2.10
C GLY A 23 3.64 -2.12 1.51
N ARG A 24 4.03 -3.28 0.98
CA ARG A 24 5.28 -3.51 0.25
C ARG A 24 5.06 -4.55 -0.83
N ALA A 25 5.64 -4.33 -2.01
CA ALA A 25 5.55 -5.28 -3.11
C ALA A 25 6.41 -6.51 -2.82
N TRP A 26 5.79 -7.69 -2.68
CA TRP A 26 6.54 -8.95 -2.56
C TRP A 26 7.05 -9.43 -3.93
N GLY A 27 6.27 -9.20 -4.98
CA GLY A 27 6.61 -9.51 -6.37
C GLY A 27 6.57 -8.26 -7.28
N PRO A 28 7.07 -8.39 -8.53
CA PRO A 28 7.31 -7.25 -9.43
C PRO A 28 6.05 -6.53 -9.92
N PHE A 29 4.87 -7.14 -9.81
CA PHE A 29 3.60 -6.59 -10.32
C PHE A 29 2.53 -6.48 -9.24
N SER A 30 2.92 -6.27 -7.99
CA SER A 30 1.99 -6.10 -6.87
C SER A 30 1.08 -4.89 -7.11
N ARG A 31 -0.24 -5.08 -6.98
CA ARG A 31 -1.26 -4.02 -7.16
C ARG A 31 -2.22 -3.98 -5.98
N VAL A 32 -2.32 -2.82 -5.34
CA VAL A 32 -3.22 -2.59 -4.20
C VAL A 32 -3.86 -1.21 -4.34
N ILE A 33 -5.18 -1.14 -4.12
CA ILE A 33 -5.95 0.11 -4.17
C ILE A 33 -6.68 0.30 -2.85
N PHE A 34 -6.61 1.50 -2.28
CA PHE A 34 -7.47 1.95 -1.20
C PHE A 34 -8.40 3.04 -1.76
N ALA A 35 -9.69 2.76 -1.87
CA ALA A 35 -10.69 3.68 -2.42
C ALA A 35 -11.74 4.03 -1.37
N TYR A 36 -12.15 5.30 -1.32
CA TYR A 36 -13.14 5.79 -0.36
C TYR A 36 -12.86 5.33 1.09
N THR A 37 -11.58 5.25 1.44
CA THR A 37 -11.12 4.66 2.69
C THR A 37 -10.59 5.76 3.59
N TYR A 38 -11.09 5.81 4.81
CA TYR A 38 -10.54 6.68 5.84
C TYR A 38 -9.23 6.11 6.36
N MET A 39 -8.20 6.95 6.52
CA MET A 39 -6.89 6.56 7.06
C MET A 39 -6.51 7.49 8.21
N ASP A 40 -6.24 6.92 9.38
CA ASP A 40 -5.69 7.67 10.52
C ASP A 40 -4.28 8.23 10.21
N ASN A 41 -3.82 9.20 11.01
CA ASN A 41 -2.50 9.84 10.86
C ASN A 41 -1.29 8.95 11.21
N ILE A 42 -1.50 7.64 11.25
CA ILE A 42 -0.49 6.60 11.56
C ILE A 42 0.27 6.15 10.31
N ILE A 43 -0.22 6.52 9.12
CA ILE A 43 0.42 6.18 7.85
C ILE A 43 1.57 7.15 7.60
N ILE A 44 2.78 6.61 7.43
CA ILE A 44 3.97 7.39 7.07
C ILE A 44 3.69 8.11 5.74
N PRO A 45 4.04 9.41 5.57
CA PRO A 45 3.72 10.16 4.35
C PRO A 45 4.23 9.52 3.05
N LYS A 46 5.32 8.75 3.12
CA LYS A 46 5.83 7.95 1.98
C LYS A 46 4.82 6.90 1.49
N GLY A 47 3.92 6.45 2.34
CA GLY A 47 2.84 5.51 2.03
C GLY A 47 3.29 4.07 1.88
N TRP A 48 4.29 3.80 1.03
CA TRP A 48 4.72 2.46 0.65
C TRP A 48 6.19 2.19 0.99
N TYR A 49 6.52 0.93 1.28
CA TYR A 49 7.90 0.50 1.54
C TYR A 49 8.46 -0.28 0.34
N ASN A 50 9.58 0.17 -0.18
CA ASN A 50 10.27 -0.38 -1.36
C ASN A 50 11.26 -1.51 -1.03
N TRP A 51 11.28 -2.02 0.20
CA TRP A 51 12.31 -2.97 0.66
C TRP A 51 13.74 -2.42 0.65
N GLY A 52 13.92 -1.09 0.58
CA GLY A 52 15.24 -0.49 0.45
C GLY A 52 15.86 -0.66 -0.94
N ASP A 53 15.07 -1.10 -1.93
CA ASP A 53 15.48 -1.21 -3.33
C ASP A 53 14.91 -0.01 -4.10
N PRO A 54 15.74 0.96 -4.53
CA PRO A 54 15.29 2.12 -5.29
C PRO A 54 14.67 1.76 -6.64
N SER A 55 14.99 0.60 -7.23
CA SER A 55 14.37 0.15 -8.49
C SER A 55 12.89 -0.21 -8.34
N ARG A 56 12.41 -0.31 -7.08
CA ARG A 56 11.01 -0.55 -6.72
C ARG A 56 10.30 0.72 -6.28
N GLU A 57 10.97 1.86 -6.31
CA GLU A 57 10.31 3.16 -6.27
C GLU A 57 9.86 3.48 -7.70
N MET A 58 8.58 3.83 -7.85
CA MET A 58 7.99 4.23 -9.12
C MET A 58 8.62 5.53 -9.62
#